data_AF-A0A7Y2CC00-F1
#
_entry.id   AF-A0A7Y2CC00-F1
#
_cell.length_a   1.000
_cell.length_b   1.000
_cell.length_c   1.000
_cell.angle_alpha   90.00
_cell.angle_beta   90.00
_cell.angle_gamma   90.00
#
_symmetry.space_group_name_H-M   'P 1'
#
loop_
_entity.id
_entity.type
_entity.pdbx_description
1 polymer ?
#
loop_
_entity_poly.entity_id
_entity_poly.type
_entity_poly.pdbx_seq_one_letter_code
_entity_poly.pdbx_strand_id
1 'polypeptide(L)'
;MENQSGIYPQGDRLLIKPEDIERTTEGGIVIPDTIGDQHAMAQSIGTLVAIGPDCWIDHIERDGNGRVTKITGYTGAFADVGDRVCFAKYGGIQVEGKDGELYRIMNDTDITAKVDEGVSFTDLKSRKPFSRS
;
A
#
# COMPACT_ATOMS: atom_id res chain seq x y z
N MET A 1 3.34 13.14 9.76
CA MET A 1 2.87 13.58 8.44
C MET A 1 1.43 14.06 8.61
N GLU A 2 1.08 15.27 8.17
CA GLU A 2 -0.33 15.71 8.20
C GLU A 2 -1.05 15.21 6.95
N ASN A 3 -2.25 14.64 7.13
CA ASN A 3 -3.06 14.13 6.02
C ASN A 3 -3.76 15.30 5.30
N GLN A 4 -3.28 15.65 4.10
CA GLN A 4 -3.83 16.74 3.27
C GLN A 4 -4.89 16.25 2.26
N SER A 5 -5.04 14.94 2.08
CA SER A 5 -6.01 14.35 1.14
C SER A 5 -7.46 14.71 1.47
N GLY A 6 -7.76 15.03 2.74
CA GLY A 6 -9.14 15.20 3.24
C GLY A 6 -9.93 13.88 3.31
N ILE A 7 -9.24 12.74 3.22
CA ILE A 7 -9.81 11.39 3.26
C ILE A 7 -9.40 10.73 4.57
N TYR A 8 -10.37 10.21 5.32
CA TYR A 8 -10.13 9.55 6.60
C TYR A 8 -10.65 8.11 6.54
N PRO A 9 -9.76 7.10 6.47
CA PRO A 9 -10.19 5.71 6.42
C PRO A 9 -10.92 5.32 7.71
N GLN A 10 -11.90 4.42 7.59
CA GLN A 10 -12.75 3.95 8.69
C GLN A 10 -12.68 2.42 8.77
N GLY A 11 -12.83 1.89 9.98
CA GLY A 11 -12.69 0.46 10.23
C GLY A 11 -11.23 0.02 10.15
N ASP A 12 -11.02 -1.13 9.53
CA ASP A 12 -9.76 -1.82 9.24
C ASP A 12 -9.08 -1.31 7.95
N ARG A 13 -9.42 -0.09 7.51
CA ARG A 13 -8.91 0.48 6.25
C ARG A 13 -7.71 1.38 6.46
N LEU A 14 -6.87 1.42 5.43
CA LEU A 14 -5.68 2.27 5.33
C LEU A 14 -5.78 3.19 4.13
N LEU A 15 -5.16 4.36 4.23
CA LEU A 15 -4.97 5.29 3.13
C LEU A 15 -3.49 5.35 2.77
N ILE A 16 -3.17 5.01 1.53
CA ILE A 16 -1.81 4.99 1.02
C ILE A 16 -1.69 5.96 -0.16
N LYS A 17 -0.58 6.68 -0.22
CA LYS A 17 -0.17 7.44 -1.41
C LYS A 17 0.80 6.57 -2.22
N PRO A 18 0.40 6.03 -3.38
CA PRO A 18 1.29 5.24 -4.23
C PRO A 18 2.51 6.08 -4.66
N GLU A 19 3.67 5.45 -4.79
CA GLU A 19 4.85 6.12 -5.33
C GLU A 19 4.79 6.18 -6.85
N ASP A 20 5.10 7.34 -7.43
CA ASP A 20 5.27 7.47 -8.88
C ASP A 20 6.38 6.54 -9.36
N ILE A 21 6.05 5.68 -10.33
CA ILE A 21 7.07 4.90 -11.04
C ILE A 21 7.64 5.83 -12.10
N GLU A 22 8.92 6.21 -11.98
CA GLU A 22 9.60 6.96 -13.02
C GLU A 22 9.47 6.23 -14.37
N ARG A 23 8.81 6.90 -15.33
CA ARG A 23 8.54 6.43 -16.70
C ARG A 23 9.80 6.54 -17.56
N THR A 24 10.90 5.90 -17.18
CA THR A 24 12.08 5.83 -18.05
C THR A 24 12.21 4.41 -18.59
N THR A 25 11.60 4.16 -19.74
CA THR A 25 12.02 3.00 -20.54
C THR A 25 13.39 3.33 -21.14
N GLU A 26 14.33 2.37 -21.13
CA GLU A 26 15.70 2.52 -21.64
C GLU A 26 15.79 2.96 -23.12
N GLY A 27 14.66 3.11 -23.83
CA GLY A 27 14.57 3.54 -25.23
C GLY A 27 14.05 4.96 -25.47
N GLY A 28 13.77 5.77 -24.43
CA GLY A 28 13.35 7.17 -24.59
C GLY A 28 11.94 7.38 -25.17
N ILE A 29 11.10 6.34 -25.19
CA ILE A 29 9.72 6.43 -25.67
C ILE A 29 8.83 6.80 -24.48
N VAL A 30 8.22 7.98 -24.57
CA VAL A 30 7.16 8.43 -23.66
C VAL A 30 5.91 7.60 -23.95
N ILE A 31 5.54 6.74 -23.02
CA ILE A 31 4.30 5.97 -23.11
C ILE A 31 3.12 6.96 -22.97
N PRO A 32 2.03 6.85 -23.74
CA PRO A 32 0.85 7.72 -23.60
C PRO A 32 0.09 7.49 -22.28
N ASP A 33 -0.59 8.52 -21.78
CA ASP A 33 -1.20 8.56 -20.44
C ASP A 33 -2.32 7.53 -20.20
N THR A 34 -2.93 6.99 -21.25
CA THR A 34 -3.94 5.94 -21.17
C THR A 34 -3.42 4.59 -20.66
N ILE A 35 -2.10 4.35 -20.68
CA ILE A 35 -1.46 3.17 -20.09
C ILE A 35 -1.10 3.40 -18.60
N GLY A 36 -1.17 4.65 -18.12
CA GLY A 36 -0.87 5.04 -16.75
C GLY A 36 -1.76 4.36 -15.71
N ASP A 37 -3.07 4.28 -15.96
CA ASP A 37 -4.04 3.70 -15.01
C ASP A 37 -3.77 2.21 -14.74
N GLN A 38 -3.39 1.46 -15.77
CA GLN A 38 -3.05 0.04 -15.65
C GLN A 38 -1.74 -0.19 -14.87
N HIS A 39 -0.79 0.75 -14.94
CA HIS A 39 0.46 0.71 -14.19
C HIS A 39 0.35 1.33 -12.79
N ALA A 40 -0.58 2.25 -12.54
CA ALA A 40 -0.96 2.66 -11.19
C ALA A 40 -1.56 1.49 -10.40
N MET A 41 -2.18 0.52 -11.08
CA MET A 41 -2.52 -0.79 -10.50
C MET A 41 -1.33 -1.74 -10.35
N ALA A 42 -0.23 -1.54 -11.08
CA ALA A 42 0.99 -2.32 -10.91
C ALA A 42 1.88 -1.80 -9.76
N GLN A 43 1.67 -0.57 -9.30
CA GLN A 43 2.32 -0.02 -8.12
C GLN A 43 1.99 -0.88 -6.91
N SER A 44 3.02 -1.53 -6.37
CA SER A 44 2.93 -2.28 -5.13
C SER A 44 3.59 -1.55 -3.98
N ILE A 45 4.01 -0.28 -4.13
CA ILE A 45 4.69 0.50 -3.10
C ILE A 45 4.02 1.85 -2.95
N GLY A 46 3.94 2.33 -1.70
CA GLY A 46 3.48 3.66 -1.39
C GLY A 46 3.82 4.05 0.03
N THR A 47 3.51 5.29 0.36
CA THR A 47 3.64 5.82 1.72
C THR A 47 2.30 5.73 2.44
N LEU A 48 2.30 5.24 3.68
CA LEU A 48 1.09 5.18 4.51
C LEU A 48 0.73 6.57 5.02
N VAL A 49 -0.46 7.07 4.68
CA VAL A 49 -0.90 8.45 4.96
C VAL A 49 -1.85 8.50 6.15
N ALA A 50 -2.73 7.51 6.28
CA ALA A 50 -3.65 7.41 7.40
C ALA A 50 -4.03 5.96 7.70
N ILE A 51 -4.35 5.69 8.96
CA ILE A 51 -4.72 4.38 9.49
C ILE A 51 -6.14 4.50 10.07
N GLY A 52 -6.99 3.52 9.79
CA GLY A 52 -8.34 3.44 10.34
C GLY A 52 -8.30 3.03 11.82
N PRO A 53 -9.34 3.36 12.59
CA PRO A 53 -9.35 3.14 14.03
C PRO A 53 -9.26 1.68 14.43
N ASP A 54 -9.69 0.74 13.58
CA ASP A 54 -9.76 -0.70 13.89
C ASP A 54 -8.60 -1.51 13.27
N CYS A 55 -7.64 -0.85 12.61
CA CYS A 55 -6.51 -1.53 11.98
C CYS A 55 -5.60 -2.18 13.01
N TRP A 56 -5.24 -3.43 12.74
CA TRP A 56 -4.28 -4.21 13.53
C TRP A 56 -4.53 -4.28 15.04
N ILE A 57 -5.80 -4.23 15.46
CA ILE A 57 -6.19 -4.36 16.87
C ILE A 57 -6.15 -5.82 17.32
N ASP A 58 -5.77 -6.04 18.58
CA ASP A 58 -5.97 -7.30 19.29
C ASP A 58 -7.36 -7.39 19.94
N HIS A 59 -8.10 -8.43 19.57
CA HIS A 59 -9.33 -8.80 20.25
C HIS A 59 -9.00 -9.82 21.33
N ILE A 60 -9.00 -9.37 22.58
CA ILE A 60 -8.81 -10.21 23.76
C ILE A 60 -10.17 -10.58 24.33
N GLU A 61 -10.58 -11.83 24.14
CA GLU A 61 -11.72 -12.39 24.86
C GLU A 61 -11.28 -12.82 26.27
N ARG A 62 -12.10 -12.51 27.27
CA ARG A 62 -11.89 -12.91 28.67
C ARG A 62 -13.09 -13.66 29.20
N ASP A 63 -12.85 -14.64 30.07
CA ASP A 63 -13.90 -15.32 30.82
C ASP A 63 -14.47 -14.45 31.94
N GLY A 64 -15.51 -14.95 32.61
CA GLY A 64 -16.12 -14.30 33.79
C GLY A 64 -15.19 -14.15 35.00
N ASN A 65 -14.00 -14.77 34.96
CA ASN A 65 -12.95 -14.67 35.98
C ASN A 65 -11.79 -13.76 35.52
N GLY A 66 -11.91 -13.11 34.36
CA GLY A 66 -10.91 -12.19 33.81
C GLY A 66 -9.69 -12.86 33.15
N ARG A 67 -9.70 -14.18 32.98
CA ARG A 67 -8.65 -14.93 32.27
C ARG A 67 -8.85 -14.80 30.76
N VAL A 68 -7.74 -14.64 30.03
CA VAL A 68 -7.76 -14.59 28.56
C VAL A 68 -8.13 -15.97 28.02
N THR A 69 -9.22 -16.04 27.26
CA THR A 69 -9.71 -17.27 26.64
C THR A 69 -9.28 -17.38 25.18
N LYS A 70 -9.18 -16.24 24.50
CA LYS A 70 -8.83 -16.17 23.09
C LYS A 70 -8.19 -14.83 22.78
N ILE A 71 -7.12 -14.88 22.00
CA ILE A 71 -6.52 -13.69 21.39
C ILE A 71 -6.70 -13.88 19.88
N THR A 72 -7.40 -12.95 19.25
CA THR A 72 -7.56 -12.88 17.79
C THR A 72 -7.13 -11.50 17.31
N GLY A 73 -6.72 -11.36 16.05
CA GLY A 73 -6.16 -10.10 15.54
C GLY A 73 -4.63 -10.10 15.56
N TYR A 74 -4.03 -8.93 15.66
CA TYR A 74 -2.59 -8.73 15.47
C TYR A 74 -1.92 -8.24 16.75
N THR A 75 -0.68 -8.68 17.00
CA THR A 75 0.09 -8.28 18.20
C THR A 75 0.66 -6.86 18.14
N GLY A 76 0.42 -6.14 17.05
CA GLY A 76 0.84 -4.76 16.84
C GLY A 76 0.59 -4.29 15.41
N ALA A 77 0.65 -2.98 15.21
CA ALA A 77 0.56 -2.36 13.90
C ALA A 77 1.68 -2.86 12.97
N PHE A 78 1.36 -3.10 11.71
CA PHE A 78 2.36 -3.54 10.72
C PHE A 78 3.22 -2.39 10.20
N ALA A 79 2.68 -1.17 10.24
CA ALA A 79 3.33 0.06 9.82
C ALA A 79 2.69 1.28 10.49
N ASP A 80 3.46 2.36 10.60
CA ASP A 80 3.02 3.65 11.12
C ASP A 80 2.79 4.67 10.00
N VAL A 81 2.03 5.74 10.29
CA VAL A 81 1.84 6.84 9.34
C VAL A 81 3.18 7.47 8.98
N GLY A 82 3.48 7.51 7.68
CA GLY A 82 4.75 7.96 7.11
C GLY A 82 5.68 6.82 6.69
N ASP A 83 5.38 5.58 7.07
CA ASP A 83 6.17 4.44 6.61
C ASP A 83 5.92 4.13 5.14
N ARG A 84 7.00 3.72 4.47
CA ARG A 84 6.95 3.16 3.12
C ARG A 84 6.57 1.68 3.21
N VAL A 85 5.51 1.30 2.51
CA VAL A 85 4.90 -0.03 2.60
C VAL A 85 4.69 -0.64 1.23
N CYS A 86 4.80 -1.96 1.16
CA CYS A 86 4.46 -2.77 0.00
C CYS A 86 3.06 -3.35 0.18
N PHE A 87 2.21 -3.24 -0.83
CA PHE A 87 0.80 -3.67 -0.77
C PHE A 87 0.37 -4.44 -2.02
N ALA A 88 -0.75 -5.16 -1.91
CA ALA A 88 -1.30 -5.95 -3.00
C ALA A 88 -1.65 -5.08 -4.23
N LYS A 89 -1.07 -5.40 -5.40
CA LYS A 89 -1.21 -4.64 -6.66
C LYS A 89 -2.66 -4.32 -7.05
N TYR A 90 -3.52 -5.32 -6.98
CA TYR A 90 -4.92 -5.23 -7.40
C TYR A 90 -5.89 -4.98 -6.24
N GLY A 91 -5.38 -4.70 -5.04
CA GLY A 91 -6.18 -4.42 -3.86
C GLY A 91 -6.56 -2.95 -3.74
N GLY A 92 -7.71 -2.68 -3.13
CA GLY A 92 -8.15 -1.34 -2.77
C GLY A 92 -8.88 -0.55 -3.85
N ILE A 93 -9.24 0.68 -3.50
CA ILE A 93 -9.99 1.65 -4.31
C ILE A 93 -9.12 2.90 -4.49
N GLN A 94 -8.98 3.37 -5.73
CA GLN A 94 -8.33 4.65 -6.02
C GLN A 94 -9.30 5.81 -5.79
N VAL A 95 -8.80 6.85 -5.14
CA VAL A 95 -9.55 8.05 -4.79
C VAL A 95 -8.66 9.28 -4.99
N GLU A 96 -9.23 10.35 -5.51
CA GLU A 96 -8.54 11.63 -5.63
C GLU A 96 -8.74 12.45 -4.35
N GLY A 97 -7.64 12.97 -3.80
CA GLY A 97 -7.66 13.82 -2.61
C GLY A 97 -8.08 15.26 -2.94
N LYS A 98 -8.36 16.04 -1.89
CA LYS A 98 -8.65 17.49 -2.01
C LYS A 98 -7.47 18.31 -2.52
N ASP A 99 -6.27 17.76 -2.42
CA ASP A 99 -5.01 18.27 -2.95
C ASP A 99 -4.83 17.95 -4.45
N GLY A 100 -5.72 17.16 -5.06
CA GLY A 100 -5.62 16.71 -6.45
C GLY A 100 -4.65 15.54 -6.65
N GLU A 101 -4.14 14.94 -5.56
CA GLU A 101 -3.27 13.77 -5.64
C GLU A 101 -4.08 12.47 -5.61
N LEU A 102 -3.52 11.41 -6.21
CA LEU A 102 -4.13 10.08 -6.20
C LEU A 102 -3.71 9.30 -4.96
N TYR A 103 -4.72 8.80 -4.24
CA TYR A 103 -4.56 7.92 -3.10
C TYR A 103 -5.24 6.58 -3.35
N ARG A 104 -4.89 5.60 -2.53
CA ARG A 104 -5.50 4.27 -2.53
C ARG A 104 -5.97 3.91 -1.13
N ILE A 105 -7.24 3.55 -1.02
CA ILE A 105 -7.83 3.01 0.21
C ILE A 105 -7.80 1.48 0.11
N MET A 106 -7.26 0.81 1.11
CA MET A 106 -7.23 -0.66 1.13
C MET A 106 -7.36 -1.22 2.54
N ASN A 107 -7.50 -2.54 2.65
CA ASN A 107 -7.56 -3.18 3.97
C ASN A 107 -6.16 -3.28 4.57
N ASP A 108 -6.11 -3.28 5.90
CA ASP A 108 -4.88 -3.43 6.65
C ASP A 108 -4.14 -4.75 6.39
N THR A 109 -4.88 -5.80 6.01
CA THR A 109 -4.35 -7.11 5.61
C THR A 109 -3.64 -7.10 4.27
N ASP A 110 -3.88 -6.11 3.41
CA ASP A 110 -3.27 -6.04 2.08
C ASP A 110 -1.83 -5.50 2.12
N ILE A 111 -1.38 -4.98 3.27
CA ILE A 111 0.02 -4.64 3.50
C ILE A 111 0.84 -5.92 3.66
N THR A 112 1.83 -6.07 2.81
CA THR A 112 2.69 -7.27 2.73
C THR A 112 4.04 -7.07 3.41
N ALA A 113 4.58 -5.85 3.42
CA ALA A 113 5.86 -5.54 4.04
C ALA A 113 6.04 -4.05 4.31
N LYS A 114 6.80 -3.70 5.35
CA LYS A 114 7.47 -2.40 5.47
C LYS A 114 8.73 -2.42 4.61
N VAL A 115 9.01 -1.33 3.92
CA VAL A 115 10.07 -1.23 2.92
C VAL A 115 11.07 -0.15 3.33
N ASP A 116 12.34 -0.53 3.48
CA ASP A 116 13.41 0.42 3.76
C ASP A 116 13.82 1.25 2.52
N GLU A 117 14.51 2.36 2.76
CA GLU A 117 15.11 3.17 1.71
C GLU A 117 16.11 2.34 0.88
N GLY A 118 16.02 2.45 -0.45
CA GLY A 118 16.91 1.73 -1.39
C GLY A 118 16.36 0.40 -1.93
N VAL A 119 15.21 -0.08 -1.45
CA VAL A 119 14.54 -1.23 -2.07
C VAL A 119 13.71 -0.78 -3.26
N SER A 120 14.16 -1.11 -4.47
CA SER A 120 13.43 -0.91 -5.73
C SER A 120 12.73 -2.20 -6.15
N PHE A 121 11.43 -2.15 -6.43
CA PHE A 121 10.71 -3.29 -6.99
C PHE A 121 10.62 -3.13 -8.51
N THR A 122 11.36 -3.94 -9.26
CA THR A 122 11.26 -3.99 -10.72
C THR A 122 10.28 -5.09 -11.09
N ASP A 123 9.02 -4.75 -11.40
CA ASP A 123 8.04 -5.76 -11.82
C ASP A 123 8.27 -6.27 -13.25
N LEU A 124 9.19 -5.66 -13.98
CA LEU A 124 9.64 -6.12 -15.27
C LEU A 124 11.13 -5.83 -15.42
N LYS A 125 12.00 -6.63 -14.77
CA LYS A 125 13.30 -6.81 -15.41
C LYS A 125 13.01 -7.55 -16.71
N SER A 126 13.20 -6.83 -17.81
CA SER A 126 13.44 -7.37 -19.14
C SER A 126 14.10 -8.74 -19.02
N ARG A 127 13.31 -9.81 -19.16
CA ARG A 127 13.88 -11.09 -19.53
C ARG A 127 14.52 -10.81 -20.87
N LYS A 128 15.86 -10.70 -20.92
CA LYS A 128 16.59 -10.69 -22.19
C LYS A 128 15.95 -11.76 -23.06
N PRO A 129 15.58 -11.47 -24.32
CA PRO A 129 15.12 -12.53 -25.20
C PRO A 129 16.17 -13.62 -25.15
N PHE A 130 15.72 -14.85 -24.88
CA PHE A 130 16.58 -16.02 -24.86
C PHE A 130 17.23 -16.11 -26.24
N SER A 131 18.46 -15.60 -26.35
CA SER A 131 19.28 -15.74 -27.55
C SER A 131 19.51 -17.23 -27.70
N ARG A 132 18.75 -17.85 -28.60
CA ARG A 132 19.08 -19.19 -29.10
C ARG A 132 20.30 -19.00 -29.99
N SER A 133 21.45 -19.46 -29.52
CA SER A 133 22.64 -19.76 -30.33
C SER A 133 22.32 -20.86 -31.35
#